data_AF-A0A0X8JGF2-F1
#
_entry.id   AF-A0A0X8JGF2-F1
#
_cell.length_a   1.000
_cell.length_b   1.000
_cell.length_c   1.000
_cell.angle_alpha   90.00
_cell.angle_beta   90.00
_cell.angle_gamma   90.00
#
_symmetry.space_group_name_H-M   'P 1'
#
loop_
_entity.id
_entity.type
_entity.pdbx_description
1 polymer ?
#
loop_
_entity_poly.entity_id
_entity_poly.type
_entity_poly.pdbx_seq_one_letter_code
_entity_poly.pdbx_strand_id
1 'polypeptide(L)'
;MRKYPDAVKERAIRLCLDALKDPDRAKGCFTRIGDELGVNGETLRGWVRRAQVNARERPGTTTEDAARIRDLEKEVRELTRANAILKSASAFFAAEPGRPSR
;
A
#
# COMPACT_ATOMS: atom_id res chain seq x y z
N MET A 1 -17.08 7.71 11.62
CA MET A 1 -16.31 8.10 10.41
C MET A 1 -17.26 8.04 9.21
N ARG A 2 -17.59 9.18 8.60
CA ARG A 2 -18.53 9.23 7.46
C ARG A 2 -17.86 8.53 6.27
N LYS A 3 -18.35 7.35 5.88
CA LYS A 3 -17.88 6.66 4.67
C LYS A 3 -18.48 7.37 3.46
N TYR A 4 -17.65 8.00 2.65
CA TYR A 4 -18.06 8.53 1.36
C TYR A 4 -18.20 7.37 0.37
N PRO A 5 -19.22 7.37 -0.50
CA PRO A 5 -19.31 6.41 -1.59
C PRO A 5 -18.09 6.52 -2.50
N ASP A 6 -17.58 5.38 -3.01
CA ASP A 6 -16.39 5.36 -3.87
C ASP A 6 -16.59 6.20 -5.14
N ALA A 7 -17.79 6.19 -5.72
CA ALA A 7 -18.14 7.03 -6.86
C ALA A 7 -17.97 8.54 -6.58
N VAL A 8 -18.29 8.99 -5.36
CA VAL A 8 -18.11 10.40 -4.96
C VAL A 8 -16.63 10.72 -4.83
N LYS A 9 -15.86 9.81 -4.23
CA LYS A 9 -14.41 9.94 -4.07
C LYS A 9 -13.70 10.00 -5.43
N GLU A 10 -14.00 9.07 -6.34
CA GLU A 10 -13.40 9.05 -7.69
C GLU A 10 -13.73 10.30 -8.48
N ARG A 11 -14.99 10.74 -8.45
CA ARG A 11 -15.43 11.97 -9.10
C ARG A 11 -14.68 13.19 -8.53
N ALA A 12 -14.59 13.29 -7.20
CA ALA A 12 -13.90 14.40 -6.54
C ALA A 12 -12.40 14.45 -6.89
N ILE A 13 -11.72 13.29 -6.87
CA ILE A 13 -10.31 13.18 -7.27
C ILE A 13 -10.12 13.66 -8.71
N ARG A 14 -10.96 13.19 -9.64
CA ARG A 14 -10.89 13.57 -11.06
C ARG A 14 -11.03 15.08 -11.26
N LEU A 15 -12.07 15.67 -10.66
CA LEU A 15 -12.31 17.12 -10.74
C LEU A 15 -11.16 17.94 -10.16
N CYS A 16 -10.56 17.50 -9.05
CA CYS A 16 -9.40 18.18 -8.48
C CYS A 16 -8.16 18.05 -9.38
N LEU A 17 -7.88 16.85 -9.90
CA LEU A 17 -6.74 16.65 -10.80
C LEU A 17 -6.88 17.50 -12.08
N ASP A 18 -8.09 17.62 -12.62
CA ASP A 18 -8.35 18.48 -13.78
C ASP A 18 -8.21 19.97 -13.43
N ALA A 19 -8.68 20.41 -12.26
CA ALA A 19 -8.50 21.79 -11.80
C ALA A 19 -7.02 22.13 -11.53
N LEU A 20 -6.19 21.16 -11.12
CA LEU A 20 -4.77 21.36 -10.85
C LEU A 20 -3.92 21.54 -12.12
N LYS A 21 -4.44 21.17 -13.29
CA LYS A 21 -3.75 21.40 -14.59
C LYS A 21 -3.71 22.89 -14.97
N ASP A 22 -4.58 23.69 -14.39
CA ASP A 22 -4.71 25.12 -14.66
C ASP A 22 -4.29 25.93 -13.41
N PRO A 23 -3.22 26.74 -13.48
CA PRO A 23 -2.74 27.53 -12.35
C PRO A 23 -3.80 28.43 -11.70
N ASP A 24 -4.72 28.98 -12.48
CA ASP A 24 -5.75 29.90 -11.99
C ASP A 24 -6.84 29.14 -11.23
N ARG A 25 -7.15 27.90 -11.66
CA ARG A 25 -8.15 27.03 -11.01
C ARG A 25 -7.59 26.19 -9.88
N ALA A 26 -6.26 26.03 -9.79
CA ALA A 26 -5.59 25.25 -8.75
C ALA A 26 -5.78 25.85 -7.35
N LYS A 27 -5.77 27.19 -7.25
CA LYS A 27 -5.91 27.89 -5.96
C LYS A 27 -7.29 27.63 -5.36
N GLY A 28 -7.31 27.05 -4.15
CA GLY A 28 -8.56 26.77 -3.44
C GLY A 28 -9.43 25.66 -4.03
N CYS A 29 -8.94 24.90 -5.03
CA CYS A 29 -9.73 23.86 -5.69
C CYS A 29 -10.29 22.81 -4.72
N PHE A 30 -9.51 22.40 -3.72
CA PHE A 30 -9.91 21.40 -2.73
C PHE A 30 -11.07 21.87 -1.85
N THR A 31 -11.08 23.15 -1.46
CA THR A 31 -12.17 23.73 -0.67
C THR A 31 -13.43 23.83 -1.52
N ARG A 32 -13.33 24.45 -2.69
CA ARG A 32 -14.46 24.64 -3.60
C ARG A 32 -15.13 23.32 -4.02
N ILE A 33 -14.34 22.36 -4.50
CA ILE A 33 -14.86 21.04 -4.93
C ILE A 33 -15.34 20.23 -3.71
N GLY A 34 -14.68 20.40 -2.56
CA GLY A 34 -15.13 19.82 -1.30
C GLY A 34 -16.53 20.30 -0.91
N ASP A 35 -16.77 21.60 -0.95
CA ASP A 35 -18.06 22.21 -0.63
C ASP A 35 -19.15 21.76 -1.61
N GLU A 36 -18.85 21.70 -2.91
CA GLU A 36 -19.78 21.23 -3.95
C GLU A 36 -20.21 19.76 -3.76
N LEU A 37 -19.33 18.91 -3.21
CA LEU A 37 -19.57 17.46 -3.05
C LEU A 37 -19.85 17.04 -1.60
N GLY A 38 -19.88 17.99 -0.66
CA GLY A 38 -20.04 17.73 0.77
C GLY A 38 -18.87 16.94 1.38
N VAL A 39 -17.66 17.06 0.83
CA VAL A 39 -16.43 16.41 1.27
C VAL A 39 -15.51 17.45 1.90
N ASN A 40 -14.94 17.16 3.07
CA ASN A 40 -13.93 18.05 3.66
C ASN A 40 -12.71 18.22 2.71
N GLY A 41 -12.33 19.46 2.42
CA GLY A 41 -11.24 19.76 1.48
C GLY A 41 -9.88 19.14 1.83
N GLU A 42 -9.56 18.97 3.12
CA GLU A 42 -8.32 18.31 3.53
C GLU A 42 -8.37 16.79 3.31
N THR A 43 -9.56 16.19 3.46
CA THR A 43 -9.77 14.78 3.08
C THR A 43 -9.56 14.61 1.57
N LEU A 44 -10.08 15.53 0.77
CA LEU A 44 -9.93 15.52 -0.67
C LEU A 44 -8.47 15.71 -1.11
N ARG A 45 -7.73 16.62 -0.45
CA ARG A 45 -6.29 16.79 -0.66
C ARG A 45 -5.52 15.49 -0.40
N GLY A 46 -5.85 14.77 0.68
CA GLY A 46 -5.27 13.48 0.99
C GLY A 46 -5.53 12.42 -0.09
N TRP A 47 -6.75 12.37 -0.61
CA TRP A 47 -7.12 11.45 -1.70
C TRP A 47 -6.36 11.74 -3.00
N VAL A 48 -6.29 13.00 -3.40
CA VAL A 48 -5.56 13.42 -4.60
C VAL A 48 -4.07 13.12 -4.46
N ARG A 49 -3.46 13.39 -3.30
CA ARG A 49 -2.06 13.03 -3.04
C ARG A 49 -1.84 11.52 -3.16
N ARG A 50 -2.74 10.69 -2.63
CA ARG A 50 -2.65 9.23 -2.76
C ARG A 50 -2.79 8.81 -4.23
N ALA A 51 -3.72 9.42 -4.98
CA ALA A 51 -3.90 9.15 -6.39
C ALA A 51 -2.64 9.46 -7.21
N GLN A 52 -2.01 10.61 -6.96
CA GLN A 52 -0.73 10.99 -7.61
C GLN A 52 0.41 10.02 -7.29
N VAL A 53 0.50 9.54 -6.03
CA VAL A 53 1.47 8.51 -5.66
C VAL A 53 1.21 7.21 -6.42
N ASN A 54 -0.05 6.75 -6.44
CA ASN A 54 -0.42 5.54 -7.18
C ASN A 54 -0.18 5.68 -8.70
N ALA A 55 -0.34 6.89 -9.25
CA ALA A 55 -0.03 7.21 -10.64
C ALA A 55 1.47 7.43 -10.90
N ARG A 56 2.33 7.34 -9.88
CA ARG A 56 3.78 7.59 -9.93
C ARG A 56 4.17 9.01 -10.35
N GLU A 57 3.24 9.95 -10.28
CA GLU A 57 3.49 11.39 -10.49
C GLU A 57 4.19 12.03 -9.28
N ARG A 58 4.10 11.37 -8.12
CA ARG A 58 4.71 11.81 -6.87
C ARG A 58 5.47 10.66 -6.22
N PRO A 59 6.66 10.90 -5.62
CA PRO A 59 7.36 9.89 -4.87
C PRO A 59 6.52 9.37 -3.69
N GLY A 60 6.56 8.07 -3.50
CA GLY A 60 5.89 7.34 -2.42
C GLY A 60 5.62 5.90 -2.80
N THR A 61 5.35 5.05 -1.80
CA THR A 61 4.94 3.67 -2.02
C THR A 61 3.51 3.64 -2.55
N THR A 62 3.31 3.02 -3.72
CA THR A 62 1.97 2.84 -4.27
C THR A 62 1.19 1.85 -3.42
N THR A 63 -0.14 1.88 -3.55
CA THR A 63 -1.00 0.93 -2.84
C THR A 63 -0.74 -0.52 -3.28
N GLU A 64 -0.39 -0.71 -4.56
CA GLU A 64 0.00 -2.00 -5.14
C GLU A 64 1.34 -2.48 -4.57
N ASP A 65 2.37 -1.62 -4.56
CA ASP A 65 3.67 -1.97 -3.99
C ASP A 65 3.55 -2.33 -2.50
N ALA A 66 2.74 -1.58 -1.74
CA ALA A 66 2.48 -1.87 -0.34
C ALA A 66 1.74 -3.19 -0.12
N ALA A 67 0.92 -3.65 -1.08
CA ALA A 67 0.33 -4.98 -1.03
C ALA A 67 1.39 -6.06 -1.31
N ARG A 68 2.16 -5.88 -2.40
CA ARG A 68 3.23 -6.79 -2.79
C ARG A 68 4.30 -6.97 -1.70
N ILE A 69 4.73 -5.87 -1.06
CA ILE A 69 5.70 -5.91 0.05
C ILE A 69 5.16 -6.78 1.19
N ARG A 70 3.89 -6.61 1.59
CA ARG A 70 3.29 -7.40 2.67
C ARG A 70 3.22 -8.89 2.33
N ASP A 71 2.86 -9.22 1.09
CA ASP A 71 2.79 -10.61 0.63
C ASP A 71 4.19 -11.25 0.63
N LEU A 72 5.19 -10.53 0.13
CA LEU A 72 6.59 -10.98 0.16
C LEU A 72 7.13 -11.13 1.58
N GLU A 73 6.85 -10.18 2.48
CA GLU A 73 7.24 -10.28 3.89
C GLU A 73 6.62 -11.50 4.58
N LYS A 74 5.39 -11.84 4.23
CA LYS A 74 4.72 -13.06 4.71
C LYS A 74 5.42 -14.32 4.18
N GLU A 75 5.71 -14.36 2.88
CA GLU A 75 6.39 -15.50 2.26
C GLU A 75 7.80 -15.71 2.84
N VAL A 76 8.58 -14.62 2.98
CA VAL A 76 9.92 -14.66 3.60
C VAL A 76 9.87 -15.21 5.02
N ARG A 77 8.83 -14.85 5.80
CA ARG A 77 8.65 -15.36 7.16
C ARG A 77 8.40 -16.87 7.18
N GLU A 78 7.53 -17.35 6.31
CA GLU A 78 7.24 -18.78 6.19
C GLU A 78 8.45 -19.58 5.72
N LEU A 79 9.17 -19.08 4.70
CA LEU A 79 10.39 -19.70 4.20
C LEU A 79 11.47 -19.76 5.28
N THR A 80 11.64 -18.68 6.04
CA THR A 80 12.61 -18.62 7.14
C THR A 80 12.27 -19.64 8.22
N ARG A 81 10.98 -19.79 8.56
CA ARG A 81 10.50 -20.80 9.52
C ARG A 81 10.75 -22.22 9.03
N ALA A 82 10.40 -22.51 7.77
CA ALA A 82 10.64 -23.82 7.17
C ALA A 82 12.13 -24.17 7.12
N ASN A 83 12.97 -23.20 6.72
CA ASN A 83 14.42 -23.37 6.66
C ASN A 83 15.02 -23.66 8.04
N ALA A 84 14.52 -23.00 9.10
CA ALA A 84 14.94 -23.28 10.47
C ALA A 84 14.62 -24.72 10.89
N ILE A 85 13.40 -25.20 10.61
CA ILE A 85 13.00 -26.59 10.90
C ILE A 85 13.91 -27.59 10.17
N LEU A 86 14.15 -27.36 8.88
CA LEU A 86 15.01 -28.23 8.07
C LEU A 86 16.44 -28.25 8.60
N LYS A 87 17.00 -27.09 8.96
CA LYS A 87 18.33 -27.01 9.59
C LYS A 87 18.39 -27.77 10.90
N SER A 88 17.38 -27.63 11.76
CA SER A 88 17.30 -28.37 13.02
C SER A 88 17.22 -29.88 12.80
N ALA A 89 16.40 -30.33 11.84
CA ALA A 89 16.30 -31.75 11.50
C ALA A 89 17.62 -32.30 10.96
N SER A 90 18.27 -31.59 10.02
CA SER A 90 19.58 -31.98 9.50
C SER A 90 20.65 -32.05 10.59
N ALA A 91 20.67 -31.10 11.52
CA ALA A 91 21.58 -31.13 12.67
C ALA A 91 21.32 -32.34 13.59
N PHE A 92 20.05 -32.66 13.83
CA PHE A 92 19.66 -33.85 14.60
C PHE A 92 20.16 -35.14 13.95
N PHE A 93 19.92 -35.34 12.65
CA PHE A 93 20.37 -36.53 11.93
C PHE A 93 21.89 -36.62 11.78
N ALA A 94 22.58 -35.48 11.65
CA ALA A 94 24.04 -35.45 11.61
C ALA A 94 24.69 -35.76 12.98
N ALA A 95 23.97 -35.53 14.08
CA ALA A 95 24.43 -35.83 15.44
C ALA A 95 24.13 -37.26 15.89
N GLU A 96 23.35 -38.04 15.12
CA GLU A 96 23.08 -39.44 15.39
C GLU A 96 24.36 -40.27 15.13
N PRO A 97 24.99 -40.88 16.16
CA PRO A 97 26.16 -41.71 15.95
C PRO A 97 25.73 -42.96 15.18
N GLY A 98 26.37 -43.21 14.04
CA GLY A 98 26.09 -44.38 13.23
C GLY A 98 26.21 -45.69 14.03
N ARG A 99 25.09 -46.44 14.02
CA ARG A 99 24.90 -47.90 14.01
C ARG A 99 25.95 -48.82 14.68
N PRO A 100 25.52 -49.88 15.42
CA PRO A 100 26.44 -50.81 16.07
C PRO A 100 27.41 -51.44 15.07
N SER A 101 28.71 -51.37 15.37
CA SER A 101 29.74 -52.10 14.65
C SER A 101 29.42 -53.59 14.69
N ARG A 102 29.30 -54.22 13.53
CA ARG A 102 29.26 -55.67 13.40
C ARG A 102 30.58 -56.17 12.86
#